data_AF-A0AAD9K6B8-F1
#
_entry.id   AF-A0AAD9K6B8-F1
#
_cell.length_a   1.000
_cell.length_b   1.000
_cell.length_c   1.000
_cell.angle_alpha   90.00
_cell.angle_beta   90.00
_cell.angle_gamma   90.00
#
_symmetry.space_group_name_H-M   'P 1'
#
loop_
_entity.id
_entity.type
_entity.pdbx_description
1 polymer ?
#
loop_
_entity_poly.entity_id
_entity_poly.type
_entity_poly.pdbx_seq_one_letter_code
_entity_poly.pdbx_strand_id
1 'polypeptide(L)'
;MDTRLKHPFTCIVAGPTGCGKTTFVTRLLQHASSFIVPPPENVVWCYGEWQHLYSTMSDVKFVDGLPDESLFDSKKKNLVIIDDL
;
A
#
# COMPACT_ATOMS: atom_id res chain seq x y z
N MET A 1 -13.60 11.66 -18.03
CA MET A 1 -12.22 11.13 -17.92
C MET A 1 -12.17 10.25 -16.68
N ASP A 2 -11.69 9.02 -16.76
CA ASP A 2 -11.52 8.14 -15.59
C ASP A 2 -10.22 8.51 -14.86
N THR A 3 -10.32 8.91 -13.61
CA THR A 3 -9.20 9.42 -12.79
C THR A 3 -8.61 8.36 -11.85
N ARG A 4 -9.09 7.12 -11.91
CA ARG A 4 -8.64 6.03 -11.04
C ARG A 4 -7.28 5.48 -11.48
N LEU A 5 -6.48 5.02 -10.52
CA LEU A 5 -5.23 4.30 -10.75
C LEU A 5 -5.54 2.94 -11.41
N LYS A 6 -4.94 2.69 -12.57
CA LYS A 6 -5.13 1.43 -13.31
C LYS A 6 -4.13 0.40 -12.83
N HIS A 7 -4.60 -0.68 -12.23
CA HIS A 7 -3.72 -1.78 -11.83
C HIS A 7 -3.31 -2.60 -13.07
N PRO A 8 -2.02 -2.97 -13.21
CA PRO A 8 -0.89 -2.61 -12.35
C PRO A 8 -0.39 -1.18 -12.60
N PHE A 9 0.09 -0.52 -11.53
CA PHE A 9 0.72 0.81 -11.61
C PHE A 9 1.93 0.91 -10.68
N THR A 10 2.74 1.93 -10.91
CA THR A 10 3.82 2.35 -10.00
C THR A 10 3.53 3.78 -9.56
N CYS A 11 3.70 4.06 -8.28
CA CYS A 11 3.43 5.36 -7.69
C CYS A 11 4.52 5.70 -6.68
N ILE A 12 4.95 6.97 -6.66
CA ILE A 12 5.86 7.51 -5.66
C ILE A 12 5.09 8.56 -4.85
N VAL A 13 5.07 8.38 -3.53
CA VAL A 13 4.55 9.35 -2.58
C VAL A 13 5.73 9.91 -1.81
N ALA A 14 6.16 11.14 -2.14
CA ALA A 14 7.37 11.75 -1.60
C ALA A 14 7.07 13.04 -0.84
N GLY A 15 7.90 13.33 0.17
CA GLY A 15 7.82 14.51 1.02
C GLY A 15 8.54 14.30 2.36
N PRO A 16 8.77 15.37 3.14
CA PRO A 16 9.51 15.28 4.41
C PRO A 16 8.75 14.47 5.47
N THR A 17 9.42 14.12 6.57
CA THR A 17 8.78 13.50 7.74
C THR A 17 7.62 14.36 8.24
N GLY A 18 6.49 13.72 8.55
CA GLY A 18 5.30 14.43 9.04
C GLY A 18 4.45 15.15 7.99
N CYS A 19 4.81 15.12 6.70
CA CYS A 19 4.01 15.79 5.65
C CYS A 19 2.73 15.02 5.25
N GLY A 20 2.47 13.86 5.85
CA GLY A 20 1.26 13.07 5.63
C GLY A 20 1.34 11.96 4.58
N LYS A 21 2.55 11.51 4.18
CA LYS A 21 2.74 10.39 3.23
C LYS A 21 1.99 9.13 3.68
N THR A 22 2.29 8.66 4.88
CA THR A 22 1.66 7.47 5.48
C THR A 22 0.15 7.66 5.55
N THR A 23 -0.33 8.81 6.02
CA THR A 23 -1.77 9.15 6.07
C THR A 23 -2.44 9.12 4.69
N PHE A 24 -1.75 9.59 3.65
CA PHE A 24 -2.26 9.53 2.28
C PHE A 24 -2.39 8.08 1.81
N VAL A 25 -1.35 7.26 1.99
CA VAL A 25 -1.35 5.85 1.57
C VAL A 25 -2.41 5.05 2.33
N THR A 26 -2.56 5.25 3.65
CA THR A 26 -3.61 4.56 4.41
C THR A 26 -5.01 4.92 3.93
N ARG A 27 -5.28 6.20 3.60
CA ARG A 27 -6.57 6.64 3.04
C ARG A 27 -6.81 6.08 1.64
N LEU A 28 -5.77 6.04 0.80
CA LEU A 28 -5.86 5.40 -0.51
C LEU A 28 -6.27 3.94 -0.38
N LEU A 29 -5.68 3.20 0.56
CA LEU A 29 -6.00 1.80 0.82
C LEU A 29 -7.41 1.59 1.39
N GLN A 30 -7.83 2.43 2.35
CA GLN A 30 -9.21 2.42 2.87
C GLN A 30 -10.27 2.63 1.78
N HIS A 31 -9.92 3.33 0.70
CA HIS A 31 -10.79 3.59 -0.44
C HIS A 31 -10.32 2.90 -1.73
N ALA A 32 -9.51 1.84 -1.63
CA ALA A 32 -8.86 1.21 -2.79
C ALA A 32 -9.87 0.75 -3.85
N SER A 33 -11.04 0.25 -3.45
CA SER A 33 -12.12 -0.16 -4.36
C SER A 33 -12.69 0.97 -5.23
N SER A 34 -12.55 2.22 -4.78
CA SER A 34 -13.01 3.40 -5.50
C SER A 34 -11.91 4.07 -6.32
N PHE A 35 -10.65 3.99 -5.87
CA PHE A 35 -9.52 4.71 -6.45
C PHE A 35 -8.58 3.85 -7.30
N ILE A 36 -8.59 2.53 -7.12
CA ILE A 36 -7.76 1.58 -7.86
C ILE A 36 -8.66 0.62 -8.63
N VAL A 37 -8.38 0.40 -9.92
CA VAL A 37 -9.17 -0.49 -10.76
C VAL A 37 -8.30 -1.40 -11.63
N PRO A 38 -8.49 -2.74 -11.57
CA PRO A 38 -9.28 -3.46 -10.56
C PRO A 38 -8.70 -3.30 -9.14
N PRO A 39 -9.51 -3.44 -8.07
CA PRO A 39 -9.02 -3.33 -6.70
C PRO A 39 -7.98 -4.41 -6.36
N PRO A 40 -7.00 -4.10 -5.51
CA PRO A 40 -6.03 -5.09 -5.03
C PRO A 40 -6.71 -6.18 -4.18
N GLU A 41 -6.19 -7.39 -4.26
CA GLU A 41 -6.65 -8.57 -3.50
C GLU A 41 -5.66 -9.00 -2.42
N ASN A 42 -4.40 -8.56 -2.55
CA ASN A 42 -3.33 -8.83 -1.60
C ASN A 42 -2.53 -7.54 -1.41
N VAL A 43 -2.60 -6.95 -0.23
CA VAL A 43 -1.87 -5.73 0.11
C VAL A 43 -0.78 -6.08 1.12
N VAL A 44 0.47 -5.84 0.75
CA VAL A 44 1.65 -6.05 1.60
C VAL A 44 2.30 -4.70 1.83
N TRP A 45 2.46 -4.31 3.10
CA TRP A 45 3.13 -3.08 3.49
C TRP A 45 4.43 -3.41 4.21
N CYS A 46 5.53 -3.08 3.56
CA CYS A 46 6.89 -3.24 4.06
C CYS A 46 7.31 -1.93 4.73
N TYR A 47 7.65 -1.97 6.01
CA TYR A 47 8.00 -0.78 6.81
C TYR A 47 9.35 -0.95 7.50
N GLY A 48 10.12 0.13 7.64
CA GLY A 48 11.31 0.16 8.50
C GLY A 48 11.01 0.60 9.94
N GLU A 49 9.97 1.39 10.14
CA GLU A 49 9.54 1.88 11.46
C GLU A 49 8.03 1.73 11.66
N TRP A 50 7.62 1.12 12.78
CA TRP A 50 6.20 0.88 13.06
C TRP A 50 5.44 2.18 13.31
N GLN A 51 4.34 2.40 12.56
CA GLN A 51 3.45 3.54 12.76
C GLN A 51 2.17 3.09 13.47
N HIS A 52 1.75 3.82 14.51
CA HIS A 52 0.50 3.50 15.24
C HIS A 52 -0.74 3.42 14.35
N LEU A 53 -0.74 4.12 13.20
CA LEU A 53 -1.83 4.09 12.24
C LEU A 53 -2.02 2.72 11.59
N TYR A 54 -0.97 1.91 11.48
CA TYR A 54 -1.02 0.57 10.92
C TYR A 54 -1.99 -0.34 11.69
N SER A 55 -2.04 -0.19 13.03
CA SER A 55 -2.96 -0.94 13.89
C SER A 55 -4.44 -0.69 13.59
N THR A 56 -4.77 0.37 12.85
CA THR A 56 -6.15 0.72 12.49
C THR A 56 -6.59 0.11 11.16
N MET A 57 -5.69 -0.55 10.43
CA MET A 57 -5.95 -1.09 9.12
C MET A 57 -6.29 -2.58 9.21
N SER A 58 -7.45 -2.97 8.69
CA SER A 58 -7.75 -4.35 8.34
C SER A 58 -7.25 -4.65 6.93
N ASP A 59 -7.00 -5.93 6.63
CA ASP A 59 -6.72 -6.41 5.26
C ASP A 59 -5.39 -5.92 4.63
N VAL A 60 -4.43 -5.53 5.47
CA VAL A 60 -3.04 -5.23 5.08
C VAL A 60 -2.11 -6.17 5.84
N LYS A 61 -1.21 -6.83 5.12
CA LYS A 61 -0.13 -7.60 5.73
C LYS A 61 1.07 -6.69 5.94
N PHE A 62 1.34 -6.36 7.20
CA PHE A 62 2.52 -5.58 7.59
C PHE A 62 3.74 -6.50 7.73
N VAL A 63 4.86 -6.09 7.15
CA VAL A 63 6.14 -6.80 7.15
C VAL A 63 7.22 -5.81 7.55
N ASP A 64 8.01 -6.18 8.55
CA ASP A 64 9.22 -5.43 8.95
C ASP A 64 10.33 -5.71 7.93
N GLY A 65 10.92 -4.66 7.35
CA GLY A 65 11.96 -4.77 6.33
C GLY A 65 11.41 -5.11 4.93
N LEU A 66 12.18 -5.89 4.16
CA LEU A 66 11.89 -6.16 2.75
C LEU A 66 10.86 -7.29 2.56
N PRO A 67 10.08 -7.26 1.46
CA PRO A 67 9.14 -8.33 1.15
C PRO A 67 9.85 -9.61 0.71
N ASP A 68 9.24 -10.75 1.04
CA ASP A 68 9.62 -12.08 0.53
C ASP A 68 8.70 -12.50 -0.63
N GLU A 69 9.23 -13.26 -1.59
CA GLU A 69 8.45 -13.71 -2.77
C GLU A 69 7.24 -14.57 -2.40
N SER A 70 7.31 -15.34 -1.30
CA SER A 70 6.20 -16.17 -0.82
C SER A 70 4.95 -15.37 -0.42
N LEU A 71 5.09 -14.05 -0.28
CA LEU A 71 3.98 -13.14 0.03
C LEU A 71 3.07 -12.87 -1.17
N PHE A 72 3.50 -13.22 -2.38
CA PHE A 72 2.81 -12.84 -3.61
C PHE A 72 2.39 -14.06 -4.43
N ASP A 73 1.10 -14.10 -4.75
CA ASP A 73 0.52 -15.06 -5.71
C ASP A 73 0.33 -14.34 -7.04
N SER A 74 0.96 -14.84 -8.11
CA SER A 74 0.86 -14.26 -9.45
C SER A 74 -0.56 -14.22 -10.02
N LYS A 75 -1.49 -15.00 -9.44
CA LYS A 75 -2.91 -15.00 -9.81
C LYS A 75 -3.73 -13.90 -9.12
N LYS A 76 -3.16 -13.21 -8.12
CA LYS A 76 -3.83 -12.13 -7.39
C LYS A 76 -3.35 -10.76 -7.86
N LYS A 77 -4.22 -9.76 -7.74
CA LYS A 77 -3.84 -8.34 -7.89
C LYS A 77 -3.06 -7.89 -6.65
N ASN A 78 -1.75 -8.08 -6.67
CA ASN A 78 -0.86 -7.73 -5.56
C ASN A 78 -0.54 -6.23 -5.56
N LEU A 79 -0.62 -5.59 -4.40
CA LEU A 79 -0.13 -4.24 -4.17
C LEU A 79 0.91 -4.28 -3.05
N VAL A 80 2.14 -3.89 -3.38
CA VAL A 80 3.23 -3.76 -2.41
C VAL A 80 3.48 -2.28 -2.12
N ILE A 81 3.55 -1.93 -0.85
CA ILE A 81 3.97 -0.63 -0.35
C ILE A 81 5.33 -0.79 0.29
N ILE A 82 6.26 0.09 -0.06
CA ILE A 82 7.61 0.17 0.50
C ILE A 82 7.71 1.52 1.18
N ASP A 83 7.80 1.54 2.51
CA ASP A 83 7.76 2.75 3.35
C ASP A 83 9.00 2.82 4.23
N ASP A 84 9.90 3.76 3.90
CA ASP A 84 11.16 4.05 4.62
C ASP A 84 11.90 2.78 5.12
N LEU A 85 12.33 1.93 4.17
CA LEU A 85 13.20 0.76 4.40
C LEU A 85 14.70 1.11 4.45
#